data_AF-A0A1Q6QLF0-F1
#
_entry.id   AF-A0A1Q6QLF0-F1
#
_cell.length_a   1.000
_cell.length_b   1.000
_cell.length_c   1.000
_cell.angle_alpha   90.00
_cell.angle_beta   90.00
_cell.angle_gamma   90.00
#
_symmetry.space_group_name_H-M   'P 1'
#
loop_
_entity.id
_entity.type
_entity.pdbx_description
1 polymer ?
#
loop_
_entity_poly.entity_id
_entity_poly.type
_entity_poly.pdbx_seq_one_letter_code
_entity_poly.pdbx_strand_id
1 'polypeptide(L)'
;MKDKNRSLIKEYAMKWNLHDIKRACQVNGFPAFFGIVMLFGLLSGGVSRADEEIFVSDFLTGLAVLLPIGLVGLSICLHPVKREKMYYLCPMDHDTRLRWIWQAYLCAGLIHLTVFLTGLIILAVLSGYEWRAFLLLFCNDLFFSFTVQADEKEDGFGYSLLFVFFVSVYMLTTVMCLPFVTGAEHSDTLLNLLLIAAMVVELPLFWKILQMIRRKIQNAGMYEEAVVK
;
A
#
# COMPACT_ATOMS: atom_id res chain seq x y z
N MET A 1 10.43 11.56 -23.95
CA MET A 1 9.59 11.08 -22.82
C MET A 1 9.47 9.55 -22.76
N LYS A 2 9.26 8.84 -23.87
CA LYS A 2 9.16 7.35 -23.91
C LYS A 2 10.35 6.61 -23.27
N ASP A 3 11.59 7.07 -23.52
CA ASP A 3 12.79 6.41 -22.96
C ASP A 3 12.96 6.59 -21.45
N LYS A 4 12.47 7.69 -20.88
CA LYS A 4 12.58 7.99 -19.44
C LYS A 4 11.55 7.22 -18.60
N ASN A 5 10.35 6.98 -19.13
CA ASN A 5 9.38 6.10 -18.46
C ASN A 5 9.84 4.63 -18.50
N ARG A 6 10.48 4.22 -19.60
CA ARG A 6 11.07 2.89 -19.74
C ARG A 6 12.22 2.66 -18.76
N SER A 7 12.97 3.70 -18.39
CA SER A 7 14.00 3.60 -17.35
C SER A 7 13.40 3.44 -15.95
N LEU A 8 12.35 4.21 -15.60
CA LEU A 8 11.71 4.13 -14.28
C LEU A 8 11.07 2.76 -14.00
N ILE A 9 10.34 2.21 -14.98
CA ILE A 9 9.74 0.87 -14.87
C ILE A 9 10.84 -0.19 -14.73
N LYS A 10 11.95 -0.05 -15.47
CA LYS A 10 13.07 -0.98 -15.39
C LYS A 10 13.75 -0.91 -14.01
N GLU A 11 13.97 0.28 -13.48
CA GLU A 11 14.54 0.47 -12.13
C GLU A 11 13.64 -0.09 -11.04
N TYR A 12 12.32 0.14 -11.14
CA TYR A 12 11.34 -0.49 -10.27
C TYR A 12 11.45 -2.03 -10.35
N ALA A 13 11.43 -2.60 -11.56
CA ALA A 13 11.52 -4.05 -11.74
C ALA A 13 12.85 -4.65 -11.22
N MET A 14 13.97 -3.92 -11.30
CA MET A 14 15.27 -4.42 -10.83
C MET A 14 15.33 -4.64 -9.32
N LYS A 15 14.51 -3.92 -8.53
CA LYS A 15 14.43 -4.12 -7.06
C LYS A 15 13.66 -5.38 -6.66
N TRP A 16 12.93 -6.01 -7.58
CA TRP A 16 12.26 -7.29 -7.36
C TRP A 16 13.22 -8.47 -7.53
N ASN A 17 14.29 -8.49 -6.73
CA ASN A 17 15.23 -9.61 -6.66
C ASN A 17 15.28 -10.19 -5.24
N LEU A 18 15.67 -11.46 -5.14
CA LEU A 18 15.70 -12.20 -3.86
C LEU A 18 16.58 -11.54 -2.79
N HIS A 19 17.68 -10.90 -3.20
CA HIS A 19 18.59 -10.22 -2.28
C HIS A 19 17.90 -9.03 -1.61
N ASP A 20 17.25 -8.17 -2.40
CA ASP A 20 16.59 -6.97 -1.91
C ASP A 20 15.30 -7.31 -1.14
N ILE A 21 14.56 -8.35 -1.56
CA ILE A 21 13.42 -8.88 -0.80
C ILE A 21 13.87 -9.38 0.57
N LYS A 22 14.93 -10.20 0.63
CA LYS A 22 15.46 -10.72 1.90
C LYS A 22 15.90 -9.57 2.81
N ARG A 23 16.57 -8.57 2.25
CA ARG A 23 17.01 -7.39 2.99
C ARG A 23 15.81 -6.59 3.52
N ALA A 24 14.80 -6.35 2.70
CA ALA A 24 13.58 -5.65 3.10
C ALA A 24 12.86 -6.39 4.25
N CYS A 25 12.81 -7.72 4.21
CA CYS A 25 12.21 -8.53 5.27
C CYS A 25 13.01 -8.55 6.58
N GLN A 26 14.33 -8.36 6.54
CA GLN A 26 15.18 -8.33 7.73
C GLN A 26 15.21 -6.95 8.40
N VAL A 27 15.15 -5.89 7.61
CA VAL A 27 15.28 -4.51 8.11
C VAL A 27 13.94 -3.96 8.58
N ASN A 28 12.85 -4.37 7.93
CA ASN A 28 11.53 -3.88 8.24
C ASN A 28 10.80 -4.95 9.07
N GLY A 29 10.26 -4.60 10.24
CA GLY A 29 9.34 -5.47 10.99
C GLY A 29 7.95 -5.58 10.34
N PHE A 30 7.71 -4.76 9.31
CA PHE A 30 6.45 -4.66 8.56
C PHE A 30 5.98 -5.98 7.89
N PRO A 31 6.81 -6.81 7.24
CA PRO A 31 6.36 -8.06 6.63
C PRO A 31 5.93 -9.12 7.66
N ALA A 32 6.44 -9.08 8.90
CA ALA A 32 5.98 -9.98 9.96
C ALA A 32 4.59 -9.58 10.49
N PHE A 33 4.36 -8.29 10.73
CA PHE A 33 3.03 -7.76 11.07
C PHE A 33 2.03 -7.98 9.93
N PHE A 34 2.45 -7.71 8.69
CA PHE A 34 1.65 -7.89 7.50
C PHE A 34 1.29 -9.36 7.25
N GLY A 35 2.24 -10.29 7.46
CA GLY A 35 2.00 -11.72 7.43
C GLY A 35 0.99 -12.17 8.48
N ILE A 36 1.06 -11.63 9.70
CA ILE A 36 0.08 -11.91 10.78
C ILE A 36 -1.32 -11.40 10.41
N VAL A 37 -1.43 -10.21 9.82
CA VAL A 37 -2.73 -9.65 9.41
C VAL A 37 -3.33 -10.41 8.22
N MET A 38 -2.51 -10.81 7.23
CA MET A 38 -2.99 -11.71 6.16
C MET A 38 -3.43 -13.07 6.70
N LEU A 39 -2.68 -13.64 7.66
CA LEU A 39 -3.06 -14.88 8.32
C LEU A 39 -4.41 -14.72 9.05
N PHE A 40 -4.61 -13.60 9.74
CA PHE A 40 -5.86 -13.29 10.43
C PHE A 40 -7.04 -13.09 9.45
N GLY A 41 -6.82 -12.41 8.33
CA GLY A 41 -7.80 -12.24 7.25
C GLY A 41 -8.23 -13.59 6.66
N LEU A 42 -7.28 -14.44 6.31
CA LEU A 42 -7.51 -15.81 5.82
C LEU A 42 -8.24 -16.68 6.85
N LEU A 43 -7.85 -16.62 8.13
CA LEU A 43 -8.49 -17.36 9.21
C LEU A 43 -9.91 -16.86 9.50
N SER A 44 -10.16 -15.55 9.45
CA SER A 44 -11.49 -14.97 9.67
C SER A 44 -12.48 -15.29 8.54
N GLY A 45 -12.00 -15.40 7.30
CA GLY A 45 -12.81 -15.90 6.17
C GLY A 45 -13.07 -17.41 6.24
N GLY A 46 -12.08 -18.20 6.69
CA GLY A 46 -12.18 -19.66 6.78
C GLY A 46 -13.02 -20.21 7.96
N VAL A 47 -13.22 -19.44 9.03
CA VAL A 47 -13.99 -19.89 10.20
C VAL A 47 -15.52 -19.79 9.98
N SER A 48 -15.98 -19.12 8.93
CA SER A 48 -17.40 -18.81 8.75
C SER A 48 -18.25 -19.97 8.20
N ARG A 49 -17.74 -20.84 7.31
CA ARG A 49 -18.62 -21.79 6.60
C ARG A 49 -17.93 -23.13 6.25
N ALA A 50 -18.50 -24.21 6.76
CA ALA A 50 -18.09 -25.60 6.53
C ALA A 50 -18.81 -26.25 5.33
N ASP A 51 -19.12 -25.46 4.29
CA ASP A 51 -19.67 -25.93 3.01
C ASP A 51 -18.61 -25.76 1.91
N GLU A 52 -18.25 -26.87 1.26
CA GLU A 52 -17.10 -26.94 0.34
C GLU A 52 -17.21 -26.02 -0.89
N GLU A 53 -18.42 -25.76 -1.40
CA GLU A 53 -18.62 -24.84 -2.54
C GLU A 53 -18.49 -23.36 -2.15
N ILE A 54 -18.93 -23.00 -0.93
CA ILE A 54 -18.81 -21.64 -0.40
C ILE A 54 -17.34 -21.33 -0.08
N PHE A 55 -16.58 -22.33 0.35
CA PHE A 55 -15.16 -22.22 0.64
C PHE A 55 -14.32 -21.72 -0.54
N VAL A 56 -14.60 -22.19 -1.77
CA VAL A 56 -13.81 -21.78 -2.96
C VAL A 56 -14.05 -20.31 -3.32
N SER A 57 -15.30 -19.86 -3.29
CA SER A 57 -15.63 -18.45 -3.59
C SER A 57 -15.06 -17.50 -2.53
N ASP A 58 -15.19 -17.86 -1.25
CA ASP A 58 -14.65 -17.07 -0.14
C ASP A 58 -13.11 -17.06 -0.15
N PHE A 59 -12.48 -18.19 -0.50
CA PHE A 59 -11.02 -18.28 -0.68
C PHE A 59 -10.52 -17.41 -1.82
N LEU A 60 -11.18 -17.46 -2.98
CA LEU A 60 -10.82 -16.64 -4.15
C LEU A 60 -11.05 -15.15 -3.89
N THR A 61 -12.13 -14.80 -3.17
CA THR A 61 -12.41 -13.43 -2.71
C THR A 61 -11.31 -12.95 -1.76
N GLY A 62 -10.92 -13.78 -0.79
CA GLY A 62 -9.81 -13.50 0.11
C GLY A 62 -8.49 -13.29 -0.63
N LEU A 63 -8.17 -14.14 -1.61
CA LEU A 63 -6.99 -13.97 -2.46
C LEU A 63 -7.04 -12.70 -3.30
N ALA A 64 -8.20 -12.38 -3.91
CA ALA A 64 -8.39 -11.20 -4.75
C ALA A 64 -8.14 -9.89 -3.98
N VAL A 65 -8.33 -9.90 -2.66
CA VAL A 65 -8.08 -8.74 -1.80
C VAL A 65 -6.70 -8.81 -1.13
N LEU A 66 -6.37 -9.90 -0.44
CA LEU A 66 -5.16 -10.00 0.38
C LEU A 66 -3.86 -10.08 -0.44
N LEU A 67 -3.88 -10.75 -1.60
CA LEU A 67 -2.68 -10.89 -2.43
C LEU A 67 -2.20 -9.52 -2.97
N PRO A 68 -3.06 -8.66 -3.56
CA PRO A 68 -2.68 -7.29 -3.90
C PRO A 68 -2.12 -6.49 -2.72
N ILE A 69 -2.78 -6.54 -1.57
CA ILE A 69 -2.34 -5.84 -0.35
C ILE A 69 -0.91 -6.27 0.00
N GLY A 70 -0.61 -7.58 -0.06
CA GLY A 70 0.71 -8.12 0.25
C GLY A 70 1.79 -7.76 -0.75
N LEU A 71 1.47 -7.82 -2.04
CA LEU A 71 2.39 -7.40 -3.09
C LEU A 71 2.72 -5.92 -3.00
N VAL A 72 1.72 -5.07 -2.76
CA VAL A 72 1.92 -3.63 -2.60
C VAL A 72 2.66 -3.30 -1.31
N GLY A 73 2.30 -3.94 -0.19
CA GLY A 73 3.01 -3.77 1.08
C GLY A 73 4.49 -4.14 0.97
N LEU A 74 4.81 -5.25 0.29
CA LEU A 74 6.19 -5.62 -0.02
C LEU A 74 6.86 -4.61 -0.95
N SER A 75 6.15 -4.14 -1.98
CA SER A 75 6.67 -3.14 -2.91
C SER A 75 7.03 -1.82 -2.22
N ILE A 76 6.19 -1.35 -1.29
CA ILE A 76 6.46 -0.15 -0.48
C ILE A 76 7.76 -0.30 0.31
N CYS A 77 8.05 -1.51 0.81
CA CYS A 77 9.31 -1.82 1.49
C CYS A 77 10.51 -1.89 0.53
N LEU A 78 10.31 -2.36 -0.70
CA LEU A 78 11.35 -2.48 -1.72
C LEU A 78 11.71 -1.14 -2.38
N HIS A 79 10.75 -0.21 -2.43
CA HIS A 79 10.89 1.09 -3.10
C HIS A 79 10.82 2.25 -2.10
N PRO A 80 11.70 2.31 -1.09
CA PRO A 80 11.64 3.36 -0.11
C PRO A 80 12.06 4.70 -0.74
N VAL A 81 11.30 5.76 -0.44
CA VAL A 81 11.71 7.13 -0.78
C VAL A 81 12.77 7.56 0.22
N LYS A 82 14.04 7.29 -0.08
CA LYS A 82 15.18 7.59 0.81
C LYS A 82 16.29 8.34 0.06
N ARG A 83 17.18 8.97 0.85
CA ARG A 83 18.49 9.44 0.38
C ARG A 83 19.35 8.23 0.03
N GLU A 84 19.17 7.64 -1.15
CA GLU A 84 20.04 6.54 -1.57
C GLU A 84 21.48 7.05 -1.78
N LYS A 85 22.45 6.27 -1.28
CA LYS A 85 23.89 6.51 -1.45
C LYS A 85 24.33 6.59 -2.93
N MET A 86 23.46 6.22 -3.87
CA MET A 86 23.76 6.23 -5.29
C MET A 86 23.80 7.64 -5.91
N TYR A 87 23.05 8.61 -5.37
CA TYR A 87 23.09 10.01 -5.85
C TYR A 87 24.39 10.74 -5.50
N TYR A 88 25.26 10.11 -4.71
CA TYR A 88 26.61 10.60 -4.38
C TYR A 88 27.65 10.26 -5.43
N LEU A 89 27.33 9.34 -6.35
CA LEU A 89 28.27 8.89 -7.38
C LEU A 89 28.16 9.68 -8.70
N CYS A 90 27.04 10.38 -8.93
CA CYS A 90 26.86 11.25 -10.09
C CYS A 90 26.11 12.52 -9.67
N PRO A 91 26.79 13.68 -9.60
CA PRO A 91 26.16 14.92 -9.13
C PRO A 91 25.09 15.36 -10.13
N MET A 92 23.83 15.14 -9.77
CA MET A 92 22.68 15.75 -10.42
C MET A 92 22.32 17.06 -9.73
N ASP A 93 21.91 18.04 -10.53
CA ASP A 93 21.28 19.27 -10.06
C ASP A 93 20.04 18.96 -9.18
N HIS A 94 19.79 19.81 -8.18
CA HIS A 94 18.72 19.61 -7.19
C HIS A 94 17.34 19.45 -7.84
N ASP A 95 16.99 20.32 -8.78
CA ASP A 95 15.67 20.31 -9.42
C ASP A 95 15.48 19.09 -10.31
N THR A 96 16.57 18.61 -10.91
CA THR A 96 16.55 17.40 -11.73
C THR A 96 16.37 16.15 -10.87
N ARG A 97 17.06 16.07 -9.73
CA ARG A 97 16.92 14.99 -8.75
C ARG A 97 15.52 14.96 -8.15
N LEU A 98 15.01 16.11 -7.68
CA LEU A 98 13.68 16.20 -7.07
C LEU A 98 12.59 15.78 -8.05
N ARG A 99 12.66 16.23 -9.32
CA ARG A 99 11.75 15.79 -10.38
C ARG A 99 11.82 14.28 -10.60
N TRP A 100 13.01 13.70 -10.58
CA TRP A 100 13.17 12.25 -10.75
C TRP A 100 12.55 11.47 -9.58
N ILE A 101 12.79 11.89 -8.33
CA ILE A 101 12.25 11.22 -7.13
C ILE A 101 10.72 11.28 -7.16
N TRP A 102 10.13 12.43 -7.51
CA TRP A 102 8.69 12.55 -7.71
C TRP A 102 8.16 11.61 -8.80
N GLN A 103 8.85 11.53 -9.94
CA GLN A 103 8.47 10.63 -11.04
C GLN A 103 8.54 9.16 -10.63
N ALA A 104 9.58 8.74 -9.90
CA ALA A 104 9.74 7.39 -9.39
C ALA A 104 8.65 7.04 -8.36
N TYR A 105 8.37 7.95 -7.42
CA TYR A 105 7.30 7.81 -6.43
C TYR A 105 5.92 7.66 -7.09
N LEU A 106 5.58 8.54 -8.04
CA LEU A 106 4.32 8.45 -8.77
C LEU A 106 4.24 7.18 -9.62
N CYS A 107 5.34 6.77 -10.24
CA CYS A 107 5.41 5.51 -11.00
C CYS A 107 5.13 4.30 -10.11
N ALA A 108 5.76 4.21 -8.94
CA ALA A 108 5.51 3.14 -7.98
C ALA A 108 4.04 3.13 -7.52
N GLY A 109 3.49 4.28 -7.15
CA GLY A 109 2.08 4.39 -6.73
C GLY A 109 1.08 3.98 -7.82
N LEU A 110 1.35 4.34 -9.08
CA LEU A 110 0.53 3.90 -10.21
C LEU A 110 0.63 2.38 -10.43
N ILE A 111 1.81 1.78 -10.29
CA ILE A 111 1.97 0.32 -10.37
C ILE A 111 1.19 -0.35 -9.24
N HIS A 112 1.28 0.15 -8.01
CA HIS A 112 0.51 -0.36 -6.87
C HIS A 112 -1.00 -0.33 -7.15
N LEU A 113 -1.50 0.80 -7.68
CA LEU A 113 -2.91 0.95 -8.03
C LEU A 113 -3.35 -0.05 -9.10
N THR A 114 -2.50 -0.36 -10.09
CA THR A 114 -2.84 -1.39 -11.10
C THR A 114 -2.93 -2.80 -10.51
N VAL A 115 -2.10 -3.11 -9.50
CA VAL A 115 -2.16 -4.39 -8.78
C VAL A 115 -3.47 -4.51 -8.01
N PHE A 116 -3.87 -3.45 -7.30
CA PHE A 116 -5.16 -3.39 -6.61
C PHE A 116 -6.36 -3.46 -7.55
N LEU A 117 -6.35 -2.70 -8.63
CA LEU A 117 -7.41 -2.73 -9.65
C LEU A 117 -7.59 -4.14 -10.21
N THR A 118 -6.50 -4.89 -10.41
CA THR A 118 -6.58 -6.29 -10.84
C THR A 118 -7.33 -7.14 -9.82
N GLY A 119 -7.05 -6.96 -8.53
CA GLY A 119 -7.79 -7.61 -7.43
C GLY A 119 -9.27 -7.24 -7.40
N LEU A 120 -9.59 -5.95 -7.50
CA LEU A 120 -10.96 -5.45 -7.53
C LEU A 120 -11.74 -5.96 -8.75
N ILE A 121 -11.11 -6.08 -9.91
CA ILE A 121 -11.75 -6.65 -11.10
C ILE A 121 -12.10 -8.13 -10.87
N ILE A 122 -11.18 -8.91 -10.30
CA ILE A 122 -11.44 -10.31 -9.96
C ILE A 122 -12.60 -10.40 -8.96
N LEU A 123 -12.56 -9.56 -7.91
CA LEU A 123 -13.62 -9.49 -6.91
C LEU A 123 -14.98 -9.11 -7.52
N ALA A 124 -15.02 -8.17 -8.47
CA ALA A 124 -16.25 -7.78 -9.16
C ALA A 124 -16.86 -8.92 -10.00
N VAL A 125 -16.04 -9.82 -10.53
CA VAL A 125 -16.50 -11.01 -11.28
C VAL A 125 -17.02 -12.09 -10.34
N LEU A 126 -16.42 -12.23 -9.16
CA LEU A 126 -16.75 -13.29 -8.19
C LEU A 126 -17.95 -12.98 -7.29
N SER A 127 -18.45 -11.74 -7.31
CA SER A 127 -19.27 -11.23 -6.21
C SER A 127 -20.54 -10.51 -6.69
N GLY A 128 -21.55 -10.42 -5.81
CA GLY A 128 -22.81 -9.72 -6.06
C GLY A 128 -22.56 -8.23 -6.02
N TYR A 129 -22.22 -7.65 -7.17
CA TYR A 129 -21.78 -6.27 -7.39
C TYR A 129 -22.46 -5.17 -6.52
N GLU A 130 -21.89 -4.87 -5.34
CA GLU A 130 -22.28 -3.72 -4.51
C GLU A 130 -21.32 -2.53 -4.74
N TRP A 131 -21.66 -1.68 -5.72
CA TRP A 131 -20.78 -0.61 -6.21
C TRP A 131 -20.26 0.35 -5.12
N ARG A 132 -21.03 0.54 -4.04
CA ARG A 132 -20.66 1.37 -2.87
C ARG A 132 -19.49 0.77 -2.09
N ALA A 133 -19.48 -0.55 -1.89
CA ALA A 133 -18.38 -1.25 -1.24
C ALA A 133 -17.13 -1.26 -2.15
N PHE A 134 -17.32 -1.43 -3.46
CA PHE A 134 -16.23 -1.29 -4.44
C PHE A 134 -15.61 0.10 -4.46
N LEU A 135 -16.43 1.16 -4.33
CA LEU A 135 -15.92 2.52 -4.25
C LEU A 135 -15.06 2.73 -3.00
N LEU A 136 -15.49 2.19 -1.86
CA LEU A 136 -14.71 2.29 -0.62
C LEU A 136 -13.38 1.53 -0.73
N LEU A 137 -13.42 0.28 -1.22
CA LEU A 137 -12.21 -0.51 -1.44
C LEU A 137 -11.25 0.20 -2.40
N PHE A 138 -11.77 0.78 -3.49
CA PHE A 138 -10.96 1.56 -4.41
C PHE A 138 -10.33 2.81 -3.75
N CYS A 139 -11.07 3.54 -2.92
CA CYS A 139 -10.54 4.69 -2.19
C CYS A 139 -9.43 4.28 -1.21
N ASN A 140 -9.65 3.21 -0.46
CA ASN A 140 -8.68 2.63 0.46
C ASN A 140 -7.39 2.25 -0.29
N ASP A 141 -7.53 1.50 -1.39
CA ASP A 141 -6.42 1.04 -2.22
C ASP A 141 -5.66 2.19 -2.86
N LEU A 142 -6.37 3.26 -3.26
CA LEU A 142 -5.79 4.50 -3.74
C LEU A 142 -4.91 5.15 -2.67
N PHE A 143 -5.41 5.28 -1.43
CA PHE A 143 -4.62 5.86 -0.34
C PHE A 143 -3.40 4.99 -0.02
N PHE A 144 -3.57 3.67 0.09
CA PHE A 144 -2.47 2.76 0.40
C PHE A 144 -1.39 2.74 -0.69
N SER A 145 -1.78 2.78 -1.97
CA SER A 145 -0.88 2.78 -3.14
C SER A 145 0.16 3.89 -3.09
N PHE A 146 -0.21 5.06 -2.56
CA PHE A 146 0.65 6.23 -2.48
C PHE A 146 1.31 6.39 -1.11
N THR A 147 1.24 5.39 -0.23
CA THR A 147 2.02 5.43 1.01
C THR A 147 3.49 5.08 0.78
N VAL A 148 4.32 5.48 1.73
CA VAL A 148 5.74 5.13 1.78
C VAL A 148 6.05 4.52 3.12
N GLN A 149 7.05 3.65 3.14
CA GLN A 149 7.53 3.08 4.38
C GLN A 149 8.00 4.17 5.35
N ALA A 150 7.49 4.11 6.58
CA ALA A 150 8.02 4.87 7.70
C ALA A 150 9.22 4.14 8.30
N ASP A 151 10.31 4.87 8.52
CA ASP A 151 11.49 4.39 9.25
C ASP A 151 11.61 5.20 10.53
N GLU A 152 11.43 4.57 11.68
CA GLU A 152 11.50 5.25 12.98
C GLU A 152 12.82 6.01 13.18
N LYS A 153 13.94 5.51 12.65
CA LYS A 153 15.25 6.15 12.81
C LYS A 153 15.39 7.43 11.99
N GLU A 154 14.75 7.49 10.83
CA GLU A 154 14.84 8.63 9.91
C GLU A 154 13.67 9.61 10.08
N ASP A 155 12.47 9.08 10.31
CA ASP A 155 11.23 9.85 10.39
C ASP A 155 10.87 10.16 11.86
N GLY A 156 11.18 9.26 12.80
CA GLY A 156 10.83 9.39 14.22
C GLY A 156 9.60 8.57 14.63
N PHE A 157 9.52 8.25 15.93
CA PHE A 157 8.49 7.36 16.49
C PHE A 157 7.06 7.79 16.15
N GLY A 158 6.77 9.09 16.20
CA GLY A 158 5.42 9.61 15.92
C GLY A 158 4.91 9.29 14.50
N TYR A 159 5.79 9.30 13.49
CA TYR A 159 5.40 8.95 12.12
C TYR A 159 5.33 7.45 11.91
N SER A 160 6.22 6.68 12.53
CA SER A 160 6.14 5.22 12.55
C SER A 160 4.78 4.78 13.12
N LEU A 161 4.37 5.38 14.25
CA LEU A 161 3.07 5.13 14.87
C LEU A 161 1.89 5.57 13.97
N LEU A 162 1.98 6.75 13.36
CA LEU A 162 0.94 7.24 12.43
C LEU A 162 0.78 6.31 11.23
N PHE A 163 1.88 5.81 10.67
CA PHE A 163 1.85 4.85 9.57
C PHE A 163 1.22 3.53 9.99
N VAL A 164 1.63 2.95 11.13
CA VAL A 164 1.02 1.73 11.67
C VAL A 164 -0.48 1.92 11.92
N PHE A 165 -0.88 3.07 12.47
CA PHE A 165 -2.28 3.40 12.68
C PHE A 165 -3.07 3.47 11.37
N PHE A 166 -2.53 4.15 10.36
CA PHE A 166 -3.14 4.20 9.02
C PHE A 166 -3.29 2.82 8.41
N VAL A 167 -2.24 1.99 8.41
CA VAL A 167 -2.30 0.62 7.88
C VAL A 167 -3.33 -0.22 8.64
N SER A 168 -3.44 -0.04 9.97
CA SER A 168 -4.43 -0.76 10.78
C SER A 168 -5.87 -0.36 10.42
N VAL A 169 -6.13 0.94 10.24
CA VAL A 169 -7.45 1.43 9.80
C VAL A 169 -7.77 0.92 8.41
N TYR A 170 -6.83 1.03 7.46
CA TYR A 170 -6.97 0.52 6.10
C TYR A 170 -7.32 -0.98 6.06
N MET A 171 -6.62 -1.81 6.85
CA MET A 171 -6.91 -3.24 6.91
C MET A 171 -8.28 -3.52 7.53
N LEU A 172 -8.63 -2.80 8.60
CA LEU A 172 -9.92 -2.96 9.27
C LEU A 172 -11.07 -2.60 8.32
N THR A 173 -11.03 -1.45 7.67
CA THR A 173 -12.08 -1.01 6.75
C THR A 173 -12.18 -1.93 5.53
N THR A 174 -11.04 -2.40 5.01
CA THR A 174 -11.00 -3.38 3.92
C THR A 174 -11.66 -4.70 4.31
N VAL A 175 -11.36 -5.24 5.49
CA VAL A 175 -12.00 -6.48 6.00
C VAL A 175 -13.50 -6.26 6.26
N MET A 176 -13.88 -5.11 6.81
CA MET A 176 -15.28 -4.76 7.06
C MET A 176 -16.08 -4.59 5.76
N CYS A 177 -15.44 -4.29 4.63
CA CYS A 177 -16.07 -4.26 3.30
C CYS A 177 -16.34 -5.65 2.70
N LEU A 178 -15.62 -6.70 3.13
CA LEU A 178 -15.72 -8.04 2.53
C LEU A 178 -17.15 -8.62 2.56
N PRO A 179 -17.92 -8.56 3.66
CA PRO A 179 -19.29 -9.10 3.69
C PRO A 179 -20.24 -8.43 2.67
N PHE A 180 -19.99 -7.16 2.35
CA PHE A 180 -20.82 -6.39 1.41
C PHE A 180 -20.57 -6.78 -0.04
N VAL A 181 -19.36 -7.23 -0.35
CA VAL A 181 -19.04 -7.74 -1.69
C VAL A 181 -19.43 -9.21 -1.81
N THR A 182 -19.21 -10.04 -0.78
CA THR A 182 -19.51 -11.49 -0.83
C THR A 182 -21.00 -11.84 -0.82
N GLY A 183 -21.90 -10.85 -0.80
CA GLY A 183 -23.36 -11.06 -0.87
C GLY A 183 -23.97 -11.57 0.44
N ALA A 184 -23.28 -11.40 1.58
CA ALA A 184 -23.87 -11.67 2.89
C ALA A 184 -25.04 -10.68 3.14
N GLU A 185 -26.08 -11.10 3.86
CA GLU A 185 -27.14 -10.16 4.26
C GLU A 185 -26.55 -9.02 5.09
N HIS A 186 -26.83 -7.79 4.67
CA HIS A 186 -26.28 -6.60 5.30
C HIS A 186 -27.29 -5.45 5.30
N SER A 187 -27.15 -4.55 6.27
CA SER A 187 -27.93 -3.31 6.31
C SER A 187 -27.25 -2.23 5.49
N ASP A 188 -27.99 -1.59 4.58
CA ASP A 188 -27.58 -0.37 3.88
C ASP A 188 -27.09 0.73 4.83
N THR A 189 -27.67 0.80 6.02
CA THR A 189 -27.28 1.78 7.05
C THR A 189 -25.87 1.52 7.55
N LEU A 190 -25.50 0.24 7.70
CA LEU A 190 -24.18 -0.16 8.16
C LEU A 190 -23.10 0.14 7.10
N LEU A 191 -23.40 -0.07 5.81
CA LEU A 191 -22.51 0.31 4.71
C LEU A 191 -22.28 1.83 4.65
N ASN A 192 -23.35 2.61 4.77
CA ASN A 192 -23.26 4.08 4.76
C ASN A 192 -22.48 4.62 5.96
N LEU A 193 -22.69 4.05 7.15
CA LEU A 193 -21.90 4.41 8.34
C LEU A 193 -20.43 4.05 8.17
N LEU A 194 -20.13 2.88 7.60
CA LEU A 194 -18.76 2.46 7.32
C LEU A 194 -18.07 3.39 6.32
N LEU A 195 -18.76 3.77 5.23
CA LEU A 195 -18.29 4.74 4.25
C LEU A 195 -17.95 6.10 4.90
N ILE A 196 -18.86 6.62 5.73
CA ILE A 196 -18.65 7.89 6.42
C ILE A 196 -17.48 7.77 7.41
N ALA A 197 -17.43 6.71 8.22
CA ALA A 197 -16.38 6.49 9.21
C ALA A 197 -15.01 6.35 8.54
N ALA A 198 -14.91 5.55 7.49
CA ALA A 198 -13.68 5.38 6.73
C ALA A 198 -13.22 6.71 6.12
N MET A 199 -14.11 7.47 5.47
CA MET A 199 -13.73 8.76 4.88
C MET A 199 -13.36 9.82 5.93
N VAL A 200 -14.05 9.87 7.07
CA VAL A 200 -13.77 10.83 8.14
C VAL A 200 -12.46 10.50 8.87
N VAL A 201 -12.04 9.24 8.91
CA VAL A 201 -10.81 8.81 9.59
C VAL A 201 -9.63 8.69 8.62
N GLU A 202 -9.78 7.97 7.52
CA GLU A 202 -8.69 7.68 6.58
C GLU A 202 -8.25 8.90 5.79
N LEU A 203 -9.17 9.76 5.34
CA LEU A 203 -8.79 10.92 4.54
C LEU A 203 -7.89 11.89 5.34
N PRO A 204 -8.21 12.26 6.61
CA PRO A 204 -7.29 13.05 7.43
C PRO A 204 -5.96 12.36 7.73
N LEU A 205 -5.97 11.05 7.98
CA LEU A 205 -4.74 10.27 8.20
C LEU A 205 -3.85 10.28 6.95
N PHE A 206 -4.45 9.98 5.80
CA PHE A 206 -3.76 10.01 4.52
C PHE A 206 -3.24 11.42 4.19
N TRP A 207 -3.99 12.47 4.52
CA TRP A 207 -3.53 13.85 4.35
C TRP A 207 -2.26 14.13 5.18
N LYS A 208 -2.20 13.65 6.43
CA LYS A 208 -1.00 13.77 7.27
C LYS A 208 0.17 12.97 6.70
N ILE A 209 -0.08 11.76 6.21
CA ILE A 209 0.92 10.94 5.53
C ILE A 209 1.43 11.64 4.26
N LEU A 210 0.57 12.29 3.48
CA LEU A 210 0.96 13.02 2.28
C LEU A 210 1.87 14.20 2.59
N GLN A 211 1.61 14.93 3.69
CA GLN A 211 2.50 15.99 4.17
C GLN A 211 3.89 15.43 4.53
N MET A 212 3.93 14.27 5.18
CA MET A 212 5.17 13.57 5.51
C MET A 212 5.91 13.12 4.24
N ILE A 213 5.22 12.50 3.28
CA ILE A 213 5.81 12.07 2.01
C ILE A 213 6.45 13.24 1.27
N ARG A 214 5.76 14.40 1.21
CA ARG A 214 6.31 15.61 0.59
C ARG A 214 7.62 16.03 1.26
N ARG A 215 7.68 16.03 2.59
CA ARG A 215 8.91 16.33 3.33
C ARG A 215 10.00 15.30 3.07
N LYS A 216 9.65 14.01 3.01
CA LYS A 216 10.60 12.91 2.74
C LYS A 216 11.21 13.02 1.35
N ILE A 217 10.40 13.34 0.33
CA ILE A 217 10.86 13.60 -1.04
C ILE A 217 11.77 14.83 -1.10
N GLN A 218 11.39 15.93 -0.42
CA GLN A 218 12.23 17.13 -0.33
C GLN A 218 13.58 16.83 0.31
N ASN A 219 13.58 16.12 1.44
CA ASN A 219 14.80 15.71 2.14
C ASN A 219 15.66 14.80 1.27
N ALA A 220 15.06 13.84 0.56
CA ALA A 220 15.77 12.97 -0.39
C ALA A 220 16.42 13.76 -1.54
N GLY A 221 15.86 14.92 -1.90
CA GLY A 221 16.44 15.86 -2.86
C GLY A 221 17.64 16.66 -2.34
N MET A 222 17.90 16.72 -1.03
CA MET A 222 19.01 17.48 -0.45
C MET A 222 20.26 16.61 -0.31
N TYR A 223 21.38 17.06 -0.89
CA TYR A 223 22.64 16.30 -1.00
C TYR A 223 23.59 16.48 0.20
N GLU A 224 23.46 17.58 0.97
CA GLU A 224 24.59 18.10 1.77
C GLU A 224 24.68 17.64 3.24
N GLU A 225 23.73 16.92 3.81
CA GLU A 225 23.80 16.62 5.26
C GLU A 225 24.49 15.30 5.64
N ALA A 226 24.99 14.52 4.67
CA ALA A 226 25.58 13.20 4.96
C ALA A 226 27.11 13.13 4.82
N VAL A 227 27.80 14.21 4.45
CA VAL A 227 29.27 14.24 4.30
C VAL A 227 29.98 14.91 5.48
N VAL A 228 29.24 15.42 6.48
CA VAL A 228 29.84 15.95 7.70
C VAL A 228 29.12 15.43 8.95
N LYS A 229 29.35 14.17 9.30
CA LYS A 229 29.39 13.68 10.69
C LYS A 229 30.33 12.48 10.77
#